data_AF-A0A9D9X9E3-F1
#
_entry.id   AF-A0A9D9X9E3-F1
#
_cell.length_a   1.000
_cell.length_b   1.000
_cell.length_c   1.000
_cell.angle_alpha   90.00
_cell.angle_beta   90.00
_cell.angle_gamma   90.00
#
_symmetry.space_group_name_H-M   'P 1'
#
loop_
_entity.id
_entity.type
_entity.pdbx_description
1 polymer ?
#
loop_
_entity_poly.entity_id
_entity_poly.type
_entity_poly.pdbx_seq_one_letter_code
_entity_poly.pdbx_strand_id
1 'polypeptide(L)'
;IFTGKKVATAVLRFTPERARWVATEAWHPDQRGEFGKDGYYTLRVPYADDRELMMDILKYGADCEVVGPRGLRNSVSAGVDGMKEIYR
;
A
#
# COMPACT_ATOMS: atom_id res chain seq x y z
N ILE A 1 -28.91 -6.61 4.33
CA ILE A 1 -28.09 -7.35 3.34
C ILE A 1 -26.95 -6.42 2.97
N PHE A 2 -25.75 -6.65 3.50
CA PHE A 2 -24.58 -5.80 3.21
C PHE A 2 -24.25 -5.97 1.73
N THR A 3 -24.45 -4.93 0.95
CA THR A 3 -24.01 -4.83 -0.44
C THR A 3 -22.49 -4.98 -0.45
N GLY A 4 -22.01 -6.17 -0.80
CA GLY A 4 -20.61 -6.57 -0.71
C GLY A 4 -19.72 -5.61 -1.48
N LYS A 5 -19.01 -4.73 -0.76
CA LYS A 5 -17.81 -4.07 -1.30
C LYS A 5 -16.88 -5.20 -1.77
N LYS A 6 -16.50 -5.20 -3.05
CA LYS A 6 -15.49 -6.13 -3.57
C LYS A 6 -14.23 -5.95 -2.74
N VAL A 7 -13.92 -6.94 -1.91
CA VAL A 7 -12.64 -7.00 -1.21
C VAL A 7 -11.58 -7.31 -2.25
N ALA A 8 -10.64 -6.40 -2.42
CA ALA A 8 -9.43 -6.61 -3.22
C ALA A 8 -8.25 -6.86 -2.28
N THR A 9 -7.16 -7.41 -2.82
CA THR A 9 -5.92 -7.58 -2.07
C THR A 9 -4.87 -6.67 -2.69
N ALA A 10 -4.41 -5.70 -1.93
CA ALA A 10 -3.28 -4.86 -2.30
C ALA A 10 -1.99 -5.65 -2.13
N VAL A 11 -1.04 -5.43 -3.04
CA VAL A 11 0.32 -5.94 -2.96
C VAL A 11 1.24 -4.72 -2.91
N LEU A 12 1.87 -4.52 -1.77
CA LEU A 12 2.75 -3.40 -1.48
C LEU A 12 4.17 -3.91 -1.35
N ARG A 13 5.13 -3.18 -1.91
CA ARG A 13 6.55 -3.48 -1.77
C ARG A 13 7.24 -2.33 -1.05
N PHE A 14 7.88 -2.64 0.06
CA PHE A 14 8.62 -1.71 0.89
C PHE A 14 10.12 -1.87 0.68
N THR A 15 10.83 -0.75 0.69
CA THR A 15 12.29 -0.69 0.60
C THR A 15 12.97 -1.42 1.77
N PRO A 16 14.20 -1.93 1.61
CA PRO A 16 14.93 -2.61 2.69
C PRO A 16 15.08 -1.76 3.95
N GLU A 17 15.25 -0.44 3.78
CA GLU A 17 15.32 0.52 4.86
C GLU A 17 14.05 0.45 5.70
N ARG A 18 12.87 0.52 5.06
CA ARG A 18 11.58 0.58 5.75
C ARG A 18 11.05 -0.78 6.21
N ALA A 19 11.48 -1.85 5.54
CA ALA A 19 10.98 -3.22 5.70
C ALA A 19 10.94 -3.72 7.15
N ARG A 20 11.97 -3.42 7.95
CA ARG A 20 12.07 -3.89 9.35
C ARG A 20 10.90 -3.40 10.23
N TRP A 21 10.45 -2.16 10.04
CA TRP A 21 9.38 -1.59 10.84
C TRP A 21 8.02 -2.04 10.34
N VAL A 22 7.81 -2.00 9.03
CA VAL A 22 6.53 -2.37 8.41
C VAL A 22 6.19 -3.85 8.65
N ALA A 23 7.19 -4.73 8.70
CA ALA A 23 6.97 -6.14 9.00
C ALA A 23 6.38 -6.40 10.41
N THR A 24 6.44 -5.43 11.32
CA THR A 24 5.89 -5.52 12.68
C THR A 24 4.53 -4.83 12.83
N GLU A 25 4.07 -4.12 11.81
CA GLU A 25 2.82 -3.38 11.86
C GLU A 25 1.62 -4.27 11.54
N ALA A 26 0.49 -4.03 12.23
CA ALA A 26 -0.78 -4.65 11.95
C ALA A 26 -1.67 -3.68 11.14
N TRP A 27 -1.74 -3.89 9.83
CA TRP A 27 -2.60 -3.20 8.87
C TRP A 27 -3.97 -3.89 8.74
N HIS A 28 -3.98 -5.22 8.75
CA HIS A 28 -5.20 -6.01 8.66
C HIS A 28 -5.00 -7.39 9.32
N PRO A 29 -6.01 -7.98 9.99
CA PRO A 29 -5.89 -9.30 10.62
C PRO A 29 -5.43 -10.41 9.65
N ASP A 30 -5.93 -10.38 8.41
CA ASP A 30 -5.58 -11.34 7.36
C ASP A 30 -4.41 -10.90 6.46
N GLN A 31 -3.59 -9.94 6.90
CA GLN A 31 -2.42 -9.52 6.12
C GLN A 31 -1.40 -10.65 6.01
N ARG A 32 -0.62 -10.65 4.92
CA ARG A 32 0.48 -11.59 4.72
C ARG A 32 1.73 -10.87 4.28
N GLY A 33 2.82 -11.10 4.99
CA GLY A 33 4.11 -10.48 4.74
C GLY A 33 5.18 -11.49 4.35
N GLU A 34 6.07 -11.12 3.44
CA GLU A 34 7.27 -11.89 3.12
C GLU A 34 8.46 -10.97 2.89
N PHE A 35 9.62 -11.37 3.41
CA PHE A 35 10.89 -10.76 3.02
C PHE A 35 11.34 -11.40 1.70
N GLY A 36 11.57 -10.55 0.70
CA GLY A 36 12.15 -10.94 -0.58
C GLY A 36 13.67 -11.03 -0.51
N LYS A 37 14.25 -11.38 -1.66
CA LYS A 37 15.70 -11.23 -1.87
C LYS A 37 16.05 -9.74 -1.82
N ASP A 38 17.26 -9.42 -1.36
CA ASP A 38 17.79 -8.06 -1.25
C ASP A 38 17.12 -7.17 -0.18
N GLY A 39 16.34 -7.76 0.73
CA GLY A 39 15.83 -7.07 1.94
C GLY A 39 14.50 -6.34 1.76
N TYR A 40 13.93 -6.31 0.56
CA TYR A 40 12.59 -5.77 0.33
C TYR A 40 11.53 -6.58 1.09
N TYR A 41 10.46 -5.90 1.51
CA TYR A 41 9.31 -6.55 2.16
C TYR A 41 8.07 -6.42 1.30
N THR A 42 7.44 -7.55 0.98
CA THR A 42 6.16 -7.57 0.27
C THR A 42 5.03 -7.82 1.26
N LEU A 43 4.10 -6.88 1.34
CA LEU A 43 2.91 -6.96 2.18
C LEU A 43 1.67 -7.13 1.30
N ARG A 44 0.85 -8.13 1.61
CA ARG A 44 -0.46 -8.36 1.00
C ARG A 44 -1.54 -8.03 2.00
N VAL A 45 -2.40 -7.05 1.69
CA VAL A 45 -3.41 -6.52 2.60
C VAL A 45 -4.78 -6.57 1.93
N PRO A 46 -5.78 -7.27 2.50
CA PRO A 46 -7.16 -7.15 2.08
C PRO A 46 -7.70 -5.74 2.36
N TYR A 47 -8.43 -5.18 1.41
CA TYR A 47 -9.02 -3.86 1.56
C TYR A 47 -10.33 -3.74 0.78
N ALA A 48 -11.23 -2.86 1.25
CA ALA A 48 -12.55 -2.67 0.66
C ALA A 48 -12.79 -1.22 0.19
N ASP A 49 -11.94 -0.28 0.58
CA ASP A 49 -12.00 1.14 0.20
C ASP A 49 -10.58 1.63 -0.09
N ASP A 50 -10.36 2.20 -1.28
CA ASP A 50 -9.06 2.73 -1.68
C ASP A 50 -8.61 3.87 -0.76
N ARG A 51 -9.53 4.68 -0.22
CA ARG A 51 -9.18 5.96 0.44
C ARG A 51 -8.38 5.78 1.73
N GLU A 52 -8.80 4.87 2.58
CA GLU A 52 -8.09 4.56 3.84
C GLU A 52 -6.70 4.00 3.55
N LEU A 53 -6.65 3.00 2.68
CA LEU A 53 -5.39 2.37 2.30
C LEU A 53 -4.44 3.35 1.58
N MET A 54 -4.97 4.27 0.78
CA MET A 54 -4.15 5.31 0.13
C MET A 54 -3.45 6.19 1.15
N MET A 55 -4.11 6.62 2.22
CA MET A 55 -3.45 7.41 3.27
C MET A 55 -2.33 6.61 3.93
N ASP A 56 -2.58 5.34 4.23
CA ASP A 56 -1.56 4.45 4.79
C ASP A 56 -0.39 4.18 3.84
N ILE A 57 -0.61 4.17 2.53
CA ILE A 57 0.46 4.04 1.54
C ILE A 57 1.27 5.33 1.48
N LEU A 58 0.59 6.47 1.35
CA LEU A 58 1.23 7.77 1.11
C LEU A 58 2.08 8.24 2.29
N LYS A 59 1.78 7.82 3.53
CA LYS A 59 2.61 8.13 4.71
C LYS A 59 4.05 7.63 4.61
N TYR A 60 4.32 6.61 3.79
CA TYR A 60 5.69 6.10 3.54
C TYR A 60 6.37 6.76 2.34
N GLY A 61 5.66 7.55 1.53
CA GLY A 61 6.22 8.20 0.35
C GLY A 61 6.93 7.21 -0.58
N ALA A 62 8.18 7.53 -0.95
CA ALA A 62 8.98 6.73 -1.87
C ALA A 62 9.42 5.36 -1.31
N ASP A 63 9.24 5.10 -0.01
CA ASP A 63 9.59 3.82 0.61
C ASP A 63 8.55 2.71 0.33
N CYS A 64 7.40 3.05 -0.25
CA CYS A 64 6.32 2.11 -0.54
C CYS A 64 5.87 2.20 -2.00
N GLU A 65 5.89 1.07 -2.71
CA GLU A 65 5.34 0.93 -4.04
C GLU A 65 4.08 0.05 -4.03
N VAL A 66 3.02 0.52 -4.70
CA VAL A 66 1.87 -0.31 -5.04
C VAL A 66 2.21 -1.18 -6.26
N VAL A 67 2.46 -2.47 -6.02
CA VAL A 67 2.65 -3.47 -7.07
C VAL A 67 1.31 -3.80 -7.73
N GLY A 68 0.24 -3.86 -6.94
CA GLY A 68 -1.12 -4.05 -7.45
C GLY A 68 -2.20 -3.92 -6.37
N PRO A 69 -3.49 -3.92 -6.75
CA PRO A 69 -3.99 -3.96 -8.12
C PRO A 69 -3.75 -2.64 -8.88
N ARG A 70 -3.84 -2.68 -10.22
CA ARG A 70 -3.64 -1.49 -11.07
C ARG A 70 -4.53 -0.31 -10.69
N GLY A 71 -5.77 -0.56 -10.27
CA GLY A 71 -6.69 0.48 -9.82
C GLY A 71 -6.11 1.29 -8.67
N LEU A 72 -5.69 0.61 -7.60
CA LEU A 72 -5.06 1.24 -6.44
C LEU A 72 -3.78 2.01 -6.82
N ARG A 73 -2.94 1.43 -7.69
CA ARG A 73 -1.73 2.09 -8.19
C ARG A 73 -2.06 3.42 -8.89
N ASN A 74 -3.10 3.43 -9.72
CA ASN A 74 -3.54 4.63 -10.41
C ASN A 74 -4.08 5.69 -9.44
N SER A 75 -4.87 5.27 -8.45
CA SER A 75 -5.40 6.17 -7.41
C SER A 75 -4.27 6.84 -6.62
N VAL A 76 -3.26 6.07 -6.20
CA VAL A 76 -2.07 6.60 -5.50
C VAL A 76 -1.27 7.55 -6.40
N SER A 77 -1.04 7.19 -7.67
CA SER A 77 -0.34 8.06 -8.62
C SER A 77 -1.04 9.41 -8.79
N ALA A 78 -2.36 9.40 -8.96
CA ALA A 78 -3.14 10.63 -9.08
C ALA A 78 -3.03 11.52 -7.82
N GLY A 79 -3.06 10.91 -6.63
CA GLY A 79 -2.83 11.62 -5.37
C GLY A 79 -1.43 12.25 -5.30
N VAL A 80 -0.39 11.52 -5.70
CA VAL A 80 0.99 12.03 -5.77
C VAL A 80 1.12 13.17 -6.77
N ASP A 81 0.51 13.08 -7.94
CA ASP A 81 0.57 14.15 -8.93
C ASP A 81 -0.15 15.41 -8.44
N GLY A 82 -1.31 15.28 -7.79
CA GLY A 82 -1.98 16.40 -7.14
C GLY A 82 -1.11 17.07 -6.06
N MET A 83 -0.37 16.29 -5.26
CA MET A 83 0.59 16.84 -4.30
C MET A 83 1.74 17.58 -4.98
N LYS A 84 2.31 17.04 -6.07
CA LYS A 84 3.37 17.71 -6.82
C LYS A 84 2.94 19.09 -7.31
N GLU A 85 1.73 19.25 -7.82
CA GLU A 85 1.23 20.56 -8.28
C GLU A 85 1.15 21.61 -7.16
N ILE A 86 0.94 21.20 -5.90
CA ILE A 86 0.88 22.12 -4.76
C ILE A 86 2.27 22.64 -4.35
N TYR A 87 3.30 21.80 -4.48
CA TYR A 87 4.66 22.09 -4.02
C TYR A 87 5.64 22.47 -5.14
N ARG A 88 5.12 22.74 -6.35
CA ARG A 88 5.91 23.18 -7.50
C ARG A 88 6.30 24.65 -7.44
#